data_AF-A0A6J8E787-F1
#
_entry.id   AF-A0A6J8E787-F1
#
_cell.length_a   1.000
_cell.length_b   1.000
_cell.length_c   1.000
_cell.angle_alpha   90.00
_cell.angle_beta   90.00
_cell.angle_gamma   90.00
#
_symmetry.space_group_name_H-M   'P 1'
#
loop_
_entity.id
_entity.type
_entity.pdbx_description
1 polymer ?
#
loop_
_entity_poly.entity_id
_entity_poly.type
_entity_poly.pdbx_seq_one_letter_code
_entity_poly.pdbx_strand_id
1 'polypeptide(L)'
;MLGMVSSLDEGVGTIVDALEKSGHIDNTVFIFMSDNGGDPNNGASNIPLRGNKGELWDGGSKSVGFVYSPRFFKRKGCVHKGQKEKEVF
;
A
#
# COMPACT_ATOMS: atom_id res chain seq x y z
N MET A 1 13.35 -12.04 -4.04
CA MET A 1 12.37 -11.00 -3.63
C MET A 1 11.35 -11.50 -2.61
N LEU A 2 10.75 -12.71 -2.75
CA LEU A 2 9.73 -13.21 -1.80
C LEU A 2 10.14 -13.13 -0.32
N GLY A 3 11.34 -13.59 0.05
CA GLY A 3 11.81 -13.51 1.43
C GLY A 3 11.93 -12.08 1.99
N MET A 4 12.29 -11.09 1.16
CA MET A 4 12.34 -9.69 1.58
C MET A 4 10.94 -9.14 1.87
N VAL A 5 9.96 -9.52 1.05
CA VAL A 5 8.55 -9.14 1.24
C VAL A 5 7.99 -9.82 2.49
N SER A 6 8.31 -11.09 2.74
CA SER A 6 7.92 -11.80 3.97
C SER A 6 8.50 -11.15 5.23
N SER A 7 9.79 -10.81 5.24
CA SER A 7 10.39 -10.11 6.39
C SER A 7 9.80 -8.71 6.61
N LEU A 8 9.42 -8.01 5.54
CA LEU A 8 8.70 -6.74 5.65
C LEU A 8 7.32 -6.93 6.30
N ASP A 9 6.57 -7.94 5.88
CA ASP A 9 5.25 -8.28 6.43
C ASP A 9 5.34 -8.61 7.94
N GLU A 10 6.33 -9.43 8.33
CA GLU A 10 6.62 -9.74 9.74
C GLU A 10 6.99 -8.47 10.54
N GLY A 11 7.78 -7.58 9.95
CA GLY A 11 8.15 -6.30 10.56
C GLY A 11 6.93 -5.38 10.78
N VAL A 12 6.02 -5.32 9.79
CA VAL A 12 4.75 -4.58 9.93
C VAL A 12 3.91 -5.19 11.05
N GLY A 13 3.80 -6.52 11.12
CA GLY A 13 3.11 -7.22 12.21
C GLY A 13 3.67 -6.85 13.59
N THR A 14 5.00 -6.81 13.71
CA THR A 14 5.68 -6.41 14.97
C THR A 14 5.31 -4.99 15.41
N ILE A 15 5.21 -4.05 14.46
CA ILE A 15 4.82 -2.66 14.75
C ILE A 15 3.35 -2.59 15.19
N VAL A 16 2.46 -3.29 14.48
CA VAL A 16 1.03 -3.35 14.83
C VAL A 16 0.84 -3.94 16.22
N ASP A 17 1.48 -5.06 16.53
CA ASP A 17 1.47 -5.69 17.85
C ASP A 17 1.92 -4.74 18.95
N ALA A 18 2.97 -3.95 18.71
CA ALA A 18 3.47 -2.97 19.68
C ALA A 18 2.45 -1.85 19.92
N LEU A 19 1.78 -1.38 18.87
CA LEU A 19 0.71 -0.37 18.96
C LEU A 19 -0.53 -0.90 19.69
N GLU A 20 -0.88 -2.16 19.49
CA GLU A 20 -1.97 -2.82 20.22
C GLU A 20 -1.62 -2.97 21.70
N LYS A 21 -0.44 -3.51 22.02
CA LYS A 21 0.03 -3.73 23.40
C LYS A 21 0.17 -2.43 24.20
N SER A 22 0.52 -1.33 23.53
CA SER A 22 0.62 0.00 24.15
C SER A 22 -0.72 0.74 24.22
N GLY A 23 -1.79 0.21 23.63
CA GLY A 23 -3.11 0.84 23.59
C GLY A 23 -3.22 2.05 22.66
N HIS A 24 -2.27 2.22 21.74
CA HIS A 24 -2.23 3.36 20.80
C HIS A 24 -2.86 3.07 19.44
N ILE A 25 -3.18 1.81 19.15
CA ILE A 25 -3.71 1.40 17.83
C ILE A 25 -4.99 2.17 17.44
N ASP A 26 -5.87 2.46 18.41
CA ASP A 26 -7.14 3.13 18.15
C ASP A 26 -6.98 4.62 17.80
N ASN A 27 -5.89 5.27 18.23
CA ASN A 27 -5.59 6.66 17.90
C ASN A 27 -4.46 6.80 16.88
N THR A 28 -4.19 5.74 16.12
CA THR A 28 -3.17 5.73 15.07
C THR A 28 -3.81 5.70 13.69
N VAL A 29 -3.22 6.45 12.76
CA VAL A 29 -3.45 6.31 11.32
C VAL A 29 -2.21 5.68 10.71
N PHE A 30 -2.36 4.47 10.22
CA PHE A 30 -1.29 3.72 9.58
C PHE A 30 -1.43 3.82 8.06
N ILE A 31 -0.35 4.21 7.38
CA ILE A 31 -0.29 4.32 5.92
C ILE A 31 0.83 3.43 5.43
N PHE A 32 0.48 2.47 4.58
CA PHE A 32 1.44 1.65 3.87
C PHE A 32 1.39 2.01 2.40
N MET A 33 2.55 2.22 1.78
CA MET A 33 2.63 2.42 0.34
C MET A 33 4.01 2.04 -0.19
N SER A 34 4.08 1.70 -1.47
CA SER A 34 5.32 1.62 -2.23
C SER A 34 5.57 2.94 -2.96
N ASP A 35 6.85 3.30 -3.11
CA ASP A 35 7.35 4.51 -3.76
C ASP A 35 7.16 4.52 -5.28
N ASN A 36 7.27 3.37 -5.94
CA ASN A 36 7.11 3.21 -7.38
C ASN A 36 6.69 1.77 -7.75
N GLY A 37 6.32 1.54 -9.01
CA GLY A 37 6.05 0.19 -9.50
C GLY A 37 7.31 -0.69 -9.48
N GLY A 38 7.14 -2.01 -9.41
CA GLY A 38 8.24 -2.97 -9.25
C GLY A 38 9.25 -2.99 -10.41
N ASP A 39 10.47 -3.42 -10.11
CA ASP A 39 11.51 -3.74 -11.11
C ASP A 39 11.62 -5.26 -11.33
N PRO A 40 11.21 -5.79 -12.50
CA PRO A 40 11.30 -7.22 -12.79
C PRO A 40 12.71 -7.79 -12.76
N ASN A 41 13.75 -6.98 -13.03
CA ASN A 41 15.14 -7.43 -12.96
C ASN A 41 15.56 -7.75 -11.52
N ASN A 42 14.84 -7.22 -10.54
CA ASN A 42 15.02 -7.48 -9.12
C ASN A 42 13.96 -8.43 -8.54
N GLY A 43 13.17 -9.08 -9.40
CA GLY A 43 12.20 -10.11 -9.03
C GLY A 43 10.82 -9.60 -8.64
N ALA A 44 10.47 -8.36 -9.03
CA ALA A 44 9.14 -7.80 -8.81
C ALA A 44 8.15 -8.17 -9.93
N SER A 45 6.86 -8.01 -9.66
CA SER A 45 5.80 -8.19 -10.65
C SER A 45 4.78 -7.05 -10.56
N ASN A 46 4.44 -6.48 -11.71
CA ASN A 46 3.43 -5.42 -11.84
C ASN A 46 2.13 -5.91 -12.51
N ILE A 47 2.01 -7.22 -12.77
CA ILE A 47 0.84 -7.80 -13.46
C ILE A 47 -0.45 -7.45 -12.69
N PRO A 48 -1.51 -6.98 -13.35
CA PRO A 48 -1.73 -6.91 -14.81
C PRO A 48 -1.39 -5.55 -15.45
N LEU A 49 -0.70 -4.66 -14.75
CA LEU A 49 -0.40 -3.31 -15.22
C LEU A 49 0.74 -3.33 -16.25
N ARG A 50 0.66 -2.43 -17.21
CA ARG A 50 1.70 -2.24 -18.23
C ARG A 50 2.89 -1.49 -17.64
N GLY A 51 4.10 -1.94 -17.94
CA GLY A 51 5.36 -1.24 -17.63
C GLY A 51 5.93 -1.49 -16.24
N ASN A 52 7.07 -0.87 -15.94
CA ASN A 52 7.91 -1.15 -14.77
C ASN A 52 8.54 0.10 -14.16
N LYS A 53 9.29 -0.07 -13.05
CA LYS A 53 10.07 0.98 -12.41
C LYS A 53 10.81 1.86 -13.44
N GLY A 54 10.59 3.16 -13.37
CA GLY A 54 11.22 4.16 -14.25
C GLY A 54 10.46 4.44 -15.55
N GLU A 55 9.40 3.69 -15.85
CA GLU A 55 8.53 3.94 -17.01
C GLU A 55 7.29 4.76 -16.63
N LEU A 56 6.69 5.43 -17.62
CA LEU A 56 5.50 6.29 -17.42
C LEU A 56 4.17 5.52 -17.45
N TRP A 57 4.20 4.21 -17.65
CA TRP A 57 3.01 3.37 -17.63
C TRP A 57 2.55 3.10 -16.19
N ASP A 58 1.30 2.63 -16.03
CA ASP A 58 0.73 2.31 -14.70
C ASP A 58 1.66 1.41 -13.87
N GLY A 59 2.30 0.40 -14.45
CA GLY A 59 3.21 -0.49 -13.74
C GLY A 59 4.54 0.16 -13.31
N GLY A 60 4.80 1.42 -13.68
CA GLY A 60 5.92 2.21 -13.18
C GLY A 60 5.55 3.20 -12.06
N SER A 61 4.33 3.71 -12.04
CA SER A 61 3.90 4.78 -11.10
C SER A 61 2.71 4.42 -10.21
N LYS A 62 1.85 3.48 -10.61
CA LYS A 62 0.71 3.03 -9.82
C LYS A 62 1.13 1.91 -8.87
N SER A 63 1.36 2.31 -7.62
CA SER A 63 1.87 1.43 -6.56
C SER A 63 0.79 0.88 -5.64
N VAL A 64 1.15 -0.16 -4.88
CA VAL A 64 0.33 -0.67 -3.77
C VAL A 64 0.33 0.34 -2.63
N GLY A 65 -0.84 0.58 -2.05
CA GLY A 65 -0.96 1.29 -0.79
C GLY A 65 -2.33 1.13 -0.13
N PHE A 66 -2.37 1.29 1.19
CA PHE A 66 -3.60 1.27 1.97
C PHE A 66 -3.48 2.17 3.20
N VAL A 67 -4.62 2.56 3.74
CA VAL A 67 -4.73 3.31 4.99
C VAL A 67 -5.55 2.47 5.98
N TYR A 68 -5.08 2.42 7.23
CA TYR A 68 -5.73 1.70 8.31
C TYR A 68 -5.87 2.59 9.55
N SER A 69 -7.05 2.57 10.16
CA SER A 69 -7.32 3.16 11.47
C SER A 69 -8.67 2.66 12.00
N PRO A 70 -8.73 2.00 13.17
CA PRO A 70 -9.99 1.55 13.77
C PRO A 70 -10.96 2.69 14.05
N ARG A 71 -10.44 3.87 14.41
CA ARG A 71 -11.24 5.06 14.75
C ARG A 71 -11.89 5.69 13.54
N PHE A 72 -11.17 5.81 12.43
CA PHE A 72 -11.64 6.57 11.27
C PHE A 72 -12.28 5.71 10.18
N PHE A 73 -11.86 4.46 10.00
CA PHE A 73 -12.29 3.61 8.90
C PHE A 73 -13.05 2.38 9.39
N LYS A 74 -14.37 2.54 9.60
CA LYS A 74 -15.25 1.44 10.07
C LYS A 74 -15.60 0.42 8.99
N ARG A 75 -15.46 0.77 7.71
CA ARG A 75 -15.65 -0.15 6.57
C ARG A 75 -14.31 -0.78 6.20
N LYS A 76 -14.23 -2.10 6.24
CA LYS A 76 -13.09 -2.86 5.71
C LYS A 76 -13.23 -3.02 4.19
N GLY A 77 -12.12 -2.90 3.45
CA GLY A 77 -12.04 -3.32 2.04
C GLY A 77 -12.63 -2.39 0.98
N CYS A 78 -12.62 -1.07 1.18
CA CYS A 78 -13.00 -0.14 0.10
C CYS A 78 -11.81 0.14 -0.85
N VAL A 79 -11.95 -0.24 -2.12
CA VAL A 79 -11.02 0.18 -3.17
C VAL A 79 -11.54 1.47 -3.79
N HIS A 80 -10.82 2.58 -3.61
CA HIS A 80 -11.14 3.84 -4.28
C HIS A 80 -10.61 3.78 -5.72
N LYS A 81 -11.50 3.91 -6.72
CA LYS A 81 -11.14 3.87 -8.16
C LYS A 81 -10.53 5.19 -8.68
N GLY A 82 -9.90 5.96 -7.80
CA GLY A 82 -9.49 7.34 -8.06
C GLY A 82 -10.69 8.30 -8.19
N GLN A 83 -10.39 9.60 -8.15
CA GLN A 83 -11.36 10.64 -8.48
C GLN A 83 -11.74 10.54 -9.95
N LYS A 84 -12.94 10.06 -10.27
CA LYS A 84 -13.64 10.58 -11.45
C LYS A 84 -14.21 11.94 -11.07
N GLU A 85 -13.35 12.95 -10.98
CA GLU A 85 -13.83 14.33 -11.05
C GLU A 85 -14.22 14.61 -12.49
N LYS A 86 -15.53 14.51 -12.76
CA LYS A 86 -16.17 15.32 -13.77
C LYS A 86 -17.18 16.21 -13.07
N GLU A 87 -16.70 17.36 -12.64
CA GLU A 87 -17.41 18.62 -12.84
C GLU A 87 -16.38 19.59 -13.43
N VAL A 88 -16.33 19.60 -14.76
CA VAL A 88 -15.95 20.82 -15.47
C VAL A 88 -17.24 21.63 -15.52
N PHE A 89 -17.17 22.90 -15.14
CA PHE A 89 -18.29 23.87 -15.15
C PHE A 89 -19.25 23.71 -16.33
#